data_AF-A0A2E9IRV6-F1
#
_entry.id   AF-A0A2E9IRV6-F1
#
_cell.length_a   1.000
_cell.length_b   1.000
_cell.length_c   1.000
_cell.angle_alpha   90.00
_cell.angle_beta   90.00
_cell.angle_gamma   90.00
#
_symmetry.space_group_name_H-M   'P 1'
#
loop_
_entity.id
_entity.type
_entity.pdbx_description
1 polymer ?
#
loop_
_entity_poly.entity_id
_entity_poly.type
_entity_poly.pdbx_seq_one_letter_code
_entity_poly.pdbx_strand_id
1 'polypeptide(L)'
;MTVLPQALSKIAHNDQEDPDWDDKWNRFFNLPRSRTTPQEPYIKRIKLERLFFPTSGTCYVTQKAHTITDLFPESYHAVMPELRKQYDQAPIEKTNFLKDDTISVAIHLRLGDVANHSGRSSRIDRAVQQISTIRKYLEEKGENFEILVLSQGSPASFTPLVDLGAQLHLNEDLFKTFHTLVCADILCMAKSSLSYAAALLNQKTVIYEPFWHPKLPNWLNDANQLAK
;
A
#
# COMPACT_ATOMS: atom_id res chain seq x y z
N MET A 1 -17.29 11.90 9.55
CA MET A 1 -16.58 10.95 10.44
C MET A 1 -15.16 11.47 10.59
N THR A 2 -14.72 11.81 11.80
CA THR A 2 -13.32 12.19 12.04
C THR A 2 -12.57 10.95 12.47
N VAL A 3 -11.55 10.56 11.71
CA VAL A 3 -10.69 9.42 12.04
C VAL A 3 -9.29 9.96 12.29
N LEU A 4 -8.73 9.63 13.44
CA LEU A 4 -7.41 10.08 13.83
C LEU A 4 -6.47 8.86 13.89
N PRO A 5 -5.41 8.80 13.06
CA PRO A 5 -4.48 7.69 13.10
C PRO A 5 -3.69 7.71 14.42
N GLN A 6 -3.49 6.53 15.00
CA GLN A 6 -2.75 6.30 16.25
C GLN A 6 -1.58 5.35 15.98
N ALA A 7 -0.58 5.37 16.86
CA ALA A 7 0.50 4.41 16.86
C ALA A 7 0.02 2.96 16.70
N LEU A 8 0.71 2.23 15.82
CA LEU A 8 0.58 0.81 15.57
C LEU A 8 1.15 0.02 16.75
N SER A 9 0.61 -1.18 16.95
CA SER A 9 1.07 -2.15 17.92
C SER A 9 0.85 -3.56 17.38
N LYS A 10 1.76 -4.50 17.66
CA LYS A 10 1.70 -5.90 17.24
C LYS A 10 1.67 -6.07 15.72
N ILE A 11 2.57 -5.40 15.02
CA ILE A 11 2.70 -5.52 13.57
C ILE A 11 3.24 -6.93 13.25
N ALA A 12 2.56 -7.63 12.34
CA ALA A 12 2.98 -8.95 11.89
C ALA A 12 4.27 -8.91 11.05
N HIS A 13 4.81 -10.09 10.71
CA HIS A 13 6.02 -10.25 9.88
C HIS A 13 7.27 -9.61 10.50
N ASN A 14 7.40 -9.71 11.82
CA ASN A 14 8.67 -9.44 12.52
C ASN A 14 9.58 -10.68 12.46
N ASP A 15 9.96 -11.08 11.25
CA ASP A 15 10.60 -12.38 10.99
C ASP A 15 12.01 -12.48 11.58
N GLN A 16 12.60 -11.34 11.97
CA GLN A 16 13.92 -11.24 12.62
C GLN A 16 13.81 -11.01 14.13
N GLU A 17 12.61 -11.10 14.71
CA GLU A 17 12.36 -10.87 16.14
C GLU A 17 12.91 -9.53 16.66
N ASP A 18 12.86 -8.49 15.82
CA ASP A 18 13.32 -7.15 16.15
C ASP A 18 12.46 -6.55 17.27
N PRO A 19 13.02 -6.26 18.46
CA PRO A 19 12.26 -5.74 19.59
C PRO A 19 11.67 -4.35 19.30
N ASP A 20 12.25 -3.60 18.37
CA ASP A 20 11.84 -2.24 18.02
C ASP A 20 10.91 -2.20 16.79
N TRP A 21 10.42 -3.36 16.30
CA TRP A 21 9.67 -3.48 15.05
C TRP A 21 8.49 -2.51 14.93
N ASP A 22 7.63 -2.48 15.95
CA ASP A 22 6.46 -1.59 15.98
C ASP A 22 6.88 -0.11 16.02
N ASP A 23 7.94 0.20 16.78
CA ASP A 23 8.46 1.55 16.93
C ASP A 23 9.11 2.06 15.63
N LYS A 24 9.79 1.19 14.87
CA LYS A 24 10.33 1.51 13.55
C LYS A 24 9.22 1.91 12.59
N TRP A 25 8.13 1.14 12.53
CA TRP A 25 6.96 1.49 11.73
C TRP A 25 6.28 2.77 12.19
N ASN A 26 6.11 2.96 13.50
CA ASN A 26 5.53 4.19 14.04
C ASN A 26 6.37 5.42 13.68
N ARG A 27 7.70 5.31 13.78
CA ARG A 27 8.63 6.37 13.36
C ARG A 27 8.57 6.59 11.84
N PHE A 28 8.44 5.52 11.07
CA PHE A 28 8.39 5.58 9.61
C PHE A 28 7.13 6.28 9.08
N PHE A 29 5.98 6.07 9.73
CA PHE A 29 4.72 6.74 9.42
C PHE A 29 4.49 8.05 10.21
N ASN A 30 5.39 8.39 11.14
CA ASN A 30 5.22 9.50 12.08
C ASN A 30 3.92 9.45 12.90
N LEU A 31 3.53 8.26 13.35
CA LEU A 31 2.26 8.10 14.05
C LEU A 31 2.38 8.55 15.52
N PRO A 32 1.46 9.39 16.01
CA PRO A 32 1.52 9.86 17.38
C PRO A 32 1.25 8.71 18.37
N ARG A 33 2.14 8.57 19.36
CA ARG A 33 2.01 7.59 20.46
C ARG A 33 0.76 7.80 21.30
N SER A 34 0.34 9.06 21.45
CA SER A 34 -0.92 9.42 22.09
C SER A 34 -1.62 10.51 21.30
N ARG A 35 -2.93 10.34 21.07
CA ARG A 35 -3.82 11.44 20.74
C ARG A 35 -4.85 11.56 21.83
N THR A 36 -5.04 12.76 22.35
CA THR A 36 -6.21 13.09 23.16
C THR A 36 -7.43 12.95 22.27
N THR A 37 -8.24 11.92 22.51
CA THR A 37 -9.57 11.84 21.90
C THR A 37 -10.39 13.00 22.47
N PRO A 38 -10.96 13.89 21.64
CA PRO A 38 -11.73 15.05 22.10
C PRO A 38 -12.78 14.62 23.14
N GLN A 39 -12.69 15.14 24.37
CA GLN A 39 -13.60 14.87 25.48
C GLN A 39 -14.88 15.70 25.28
N GLU A 40 -15.72 15.29 24.35
CA GLU A 40 -17.01 15.92 24.12
C GLU A 40 -18.05 15.28 25.07
N PRO A 41 -18.67 16.06 25.98
CA PRO A 41 -19.54 15.50 27.03
C PRO A 41 -20.81 14.84 26.49
N TYR A 42 -21.19 15.15 25.25
CA TYR A 42 -22.37 14.61 24.57
C TYR A 42 -22.07 13.38 23.69
N ILE A 43 -20.81 12.94 23.61
CA ILE A 43 -20.42 11.80 22.78
C ILE A 43 -20.29 10.54 23.63
N LYS A 44 -21.16 9.56 23.38
CA LYS A 44 -21.01 8.21 23.93
C LYS A 44 -19.77 7.55 23.32
N ARG A 45 -18.88 7.03 24.16
CA ARG A 45 -17.67 6.33 23.74
C ARG A 45 -17.85 4.83 23.92
N ILE A 46 -17.61 4.07 22.86
CA ILE A 46 -17.71 2.61 22.89
C ILE A 46 -16.40 2.02 22.38
N LYS A 47 -15.70 1.29 23.25
CA LYS A 47 -14.55 0.47 22.87
C LYS A 47 -15.05 -0.88 22.39
N LEU A 48 -14.54 -1.32 21.26
CA LEU A 48 -15.00 -2.54 20.61
C LEU A 48 -13.90 -3.14 19.73
N GLU A 49 -13.91 -4.47 19.62
CA GLU A 49 -12.94 -5.18 18.80
C GLU A 49 -13.22 -5.05 17.31
N ARG A 50 -14.50 -5.00 16.92
CA ARG A 50 -14.95 -4.86 15.53
C ARG A 50 -16.20 -3.98 15.45
N LEU A 51 -16.21 -3.04 14.52
CA LEU A 51 -17.33 -2.11 14.31
C LEU A 51 -18.23 -2.62 13.20
N PHE A 52 -19.50 -2.86 13.54
CA PHE A 52 -20.55 -3.17 12.59
C PHE A 52 -21.64 -2.11 12.76
N PHE A 53 -22.06 -1.46 11.66
CA PHE A 53 -23.17 -0.49 11.62
C PHE A 53 -23.06 0.68 12.63
N PRO A 54 -22.18 1.67 12.37
CA PRO A 54 -22.03 2.81 13.26
C PRO A 54 -23.30 3.67 13.30
N THR A 55 -23.71 4.13 14.48
CA THR A 55 -24.80 5.09 14.66
C THR A 55 -24.30 6.52 14.84
N SER A 56 -25.09 7.51 14.43
CA SER A 56 -24.79 8.93 14.65
C SER A 56 -24.65 9.28 16.14
N GLY A 57 -23.81 10.27 16.46
CA GLY A 57 -23.63 10.76 17.85
C GLY A 57 -22.79 9.87 18.77
N THR A 58 -22.17 8.81 18.23
CA THR A 58 -21.30 7.88 18.98
C THR A 58 -19.88 7.93 18.44
N CYS A 59 -18.88 7.99 19.33
CA CYS A 59 -17.48 7.80 18.99
C CYS A 59 -17.08 6.36 19.29
N TYR A 60 -16.70 5.65 18.23
CA TYR A 60 -16.23 4.28 18.31
C TYR A 60 -14.70 4.25 18.30
N VAL A 61 -14.13 3.52 19.24
CA VAL A 61 -12.68 3.30 19.32
C VAL A 61 -12.41 1.82 19.07
N THR A 62 -11.76 1.52 17.95
CA THR A 62 -11.42 0.15 17.55
C THR A 62 -10.01 0.07 16.99
N GLN A 63 -9.38 -1.09 17.17
CA GLN A 63 -8.09 -1.43 16.56
C GLN A 63 -8.25 -2.09 15.19
N LYS A 64 -9.46 -2.54 14.83
CA LYS A 64 -9.73 -3.26 13.57
C LYS A 64 -10.93 -2.64 12.87
N ALA A 65 -10.64 -1.67 11.99
CA ALA A 65 -11.65 -0.96 11.22
C ALA A 65 -11.97 -1.60 9.85
N HIS A 66 -11.37 -2.76 9.52
CA HIS A 66 -11.53 -3.42 8.22
C HIS A 66 -12.99 -3.58 7.79
N THR A 67 -13.87 -4.01 8.68
CA THR A 67 -15.31 -4.14 8.36
C THR A 67 -15.90 -2.85 7.78
N ILE A 68 -15.50 -1.69 8.31
CA ILE A 68 -16.00 -0.40 7.85
C ILE A 68 -15.33 0.00 6.56
N THR A 69 -14.01 -0.10 6.47
CA THR A 69 -13.28 0.27 5.25
C THR A 69 -13.58 -0.66 4.08
N ASP A 70 -13.98 -1.90 4.34
CA ASP A 70 -14.35 -2.87 3.30
C ASP A 70 -15.79 -2.69 2.82
N LEU A 71 -16.70 -2.20 3.68
CA LEU A 71 -18.06 -1.84 3.27
C LEU A 71 -18.13 -0.43 2.66
N PHE A 72 -17.28 0.48 3.12
CA PHE A 72 -17.25 1.89 2.77
C PHE A 72 -15.81 2.32 2.44
N PRO A 73 -15.23 1.88 1.30
CA PRO A 73 -13.85 2.22 0.91
C PRO A 73 -13.56 3.72 0.91
N GLU A 74 -14.54 4.54 0.51
CA GLU A 74 -14.44 6.00 0.50
C GLU A 74 -14.19 6.61 1.89
N SER A 75 -14.43 5.85 2.97
CA SER A 75 -14.10 6.28 4.34
C SER A 75 -12.61 6.55 4.52
N TYR A 76 -11.73 5.94 3.71
CA TYR A 76 -10.30 6.26 3.69
C TYR A 76 -10.03 7.73 3.35
N HIS A 77 -10.86 8.39 2.54
CA HIS A 77 -10.70 9.81 2.20
C HIS A 77 -10.73 10.72 3.43
N ALA A 78 -11.41 10.31 4.50
CA ALA A 78 -11.44 11.08 5.75
C ALA A 78 -10.12 11.01 6.54
N VAL A 79 -9.26 10.02 6.27
CA VAL A 79 -8.05 9.73 7.06
C VAL A 79 -6.78 9.97 6.26
N MET A 80 -6.81 9.71 4.95
CA MET A 80 -5.65 9.79 4.07
C MET A 80 -4.94 11.15 4.08
N PRO A 81 -5.62 12.31 4.12
CA PRO A 81 -4.92 13.60 4.15
C PRO A 81 -3.99 13.75 5.36
N GLU A 82 -4.48 13.41 6.55
CA GLU A 82 -3.67 13.45 7.77
C GLU A 82 -2.61 12.35 7.77
N LEU A 83 -2.94 11.14 7.31
CA LEU A 83 -1.97 10.04 7.24
C LEU A 83 -0.81 10.36 6.30
N ARG A 84 -1.08 10.92 5.11
CA ARG A 84 -0.07 11.36 4.14
C ARG A 84 0.78 12.49 4.73
N LYS A 85 0.15 13.49 5.36
CA LYS A 85 0.87 14.56 6.06
C LYS A 85 1.83 14.01 7.11
N GLN A 86 1.38 13.09 7.96
CA GLN A 86 2.24 12.47 8.98
C GLN A 86 3.40 11.72 8.31
N TYR A 87 3.09 10.90 7.32
CA TYR A 87 4.09 10.14 6.55
C TYR A 87 5.16 11.05 5.95
N ASP A 88 4.77 12.13 5.28
CA ASP A 88 5.67 13.09 4.63
C ASP A 88 6.51 13.87 5.65
N GLN A 89 5.96 14.14 6.84
CA GLN A 89 6.63 14.89 7.92
C GLN A 89 7.46 14.00 8.86
N ALA A 90 7.57 12.70 8.59
CA ALA A 90 8.32 11.81 9.48
C ALA A 90 9.79 12.27 9.60
N PRO A 91 10.36 12.34 10.82
CA PRO A 91 11.73 12.81 11.05
C PRO A 91 12.75 11.69 10.75
N ILE A 92 12.63 11.10 9.57
CA ILE A 92 13.54 10.10 9.01
C ILE A 92 13.69 10.33 7.51
N GLU A 93 14.89 10.08 7.02
CA GLU A 93 15.11 9.96 5.58
C GLU A 93 14.53 8.63 5.10
N LYS A 94 13.66 8.69 4.08
CA LYS A 94 13.13 7.50 3.42
C LYS A 94 13.82 7.37 2.07
N THR A 95 14.43 6.23 1.83
CA THR A 95 15.07 5.93 0.54
C THR A 95 14.14 5.05 -0.30
N ASN A 96 14.34 5.08 -1.61
CA ASN A 96 13.62 4.25 -2.57
C ASN A 96 14.59 3.74 -3.64
N PHE A 97 14.10 2.92 -4.57
CA PHE A 97 14.88 2.38 -5.68
C PHE A 97 14.70 3.14 -7.01
N LEU A 98 13.93 4.23 -6.99
CA LEU A 98 13.56 4.96 -8.21
C LEU A 98 14.72 5.81 -8.70
N LYS A 99 14.79 5.99 -10.01
CA LYS A 99 15.69 6.91 -10.69
C LYS A 99 15.00 8.25 -10.88
N ASP A 100 15.75 9.30 -10.60
CA ASP A 100 15.35 10.65 -10.98
C ASP A 100 15.18 10.75 -12.51
N ASP A 101 14.30 11.64 -12.96
CA ASP A 101 14.02 11.94 -14.38
C ASP A 101 13.47 10.77 -15.23
N THR A 102 12.84 9.78 -14.60
CA THR A 102 12.10 8.71 -15.30
C THR A 102 10.70 8.55 -14.74
N ILE A 103 9.75 8.12 -15.58
CA ILE A 103 8.46 7.62 -15.09
C ILE A 103 8.69 6.25 -14.46
N SER A 104 8.40 6.15 -13.17
CA SER A 104 8.60 4.94 -12.39
C SER A 104 7.36 4.03 -12.39
N VAL A 105 7.53 2.81 -12.90
CA VAL A 105 6.51 1.75 -12.86
C VAL A 105 6.91 0.70 -11.83
N ALA A 106 6.31 0.75 -10.64
CA ALA A 106 6.56 -0.22 -9.59
C ALA A 106 5.47 -1.31 -9.59
N ILE A 107 5.87 -2.57 -9.75
CA ILE A 107 4.98 -3.72 -9.58
C ILE A 107 5.38 -4.51 -8.34
N HIS A 108 4.42 -4.69 -7.43
CA HIS A 108 4.59 -5.59 -6.30
C HIS A 108 3.98 -6.94 -6.64
N LEU A 109 4.74 -8.01 -6.37
CA LEU A 109 4.26 -9.38 -6.52
C LEU A 109 4.38 -10.13 -5.20
N ARG A 110 3.30 -10.83 -4.83
CA ARG A 110 3.27 -11.71 -3.67
C ARG A 110 3.47 -13.15 -4.12
N LEU A 111 4.72 -13.54 -4.31
CA LEU A 111 5.13 -14.92 -4.64
C LEU A 111 5.87 -15.64 -3.52
N GLY A 112 6.09 -14.97 -2.37
CA GLY A 112 6.78 -15.50 -1.18
C GLY A 112 6.03 -16.62 -0.45
N ASP A 113 5.51 -16.39 0.77
CA ASP A 113 4.82 -17.37 1.62
C ASP A 113 3.47 -17.91 1.04
N VAL A 114 3.49 -18.43 -0.19
CA VAL A 114 2.29 -18.89 -0.90
C VAL A 114 1.79 -20.25 -0.41
N ALA A 115 2.67 -21.03 0.23
CA ALA A 115 2.35 -22.37 0.74
C ALA A 115 1.17 -22.34 1.72
N ASN A 116 0.98 -21.25 2.46
CA ASN A 116 -0.09 -21.13 3.46
C ASN A 116 -1.30 -20.28 3.00
N HIS A 117 -1.20 -19.52 1.89
CA HIS A 117 -2.23 -18.57 1.46
C HIS A 117 -2.34 -18.42 -0.08
N SER A 118 -2.60 -19.52 -0.79
CA SER A 118 -2.69 -19.57 -2.26
C SER A 118 -3.60 -18.50 -2.89
N GLY A 119 -4.71 -18.15 -2.25
CA GLY A 119 -5.64 -17.11 -2.73
C GLY A 119 -5.06 -15.68 -2.79
N ARG A 120 -3.92 -15.44 -2.12
CA ARG A 120 -3.20 -14.16 -2.12
C ARG A 120 -2.00 -14.14 -3.06
N SER A 121 -1.73 -15.24 -3.75
CA SER A 121 -0.63 -15.28 -4.71
C SER A 121 -0.87 -14.30 -5.86
N SER A 122 0.16 -13.54 -6.22
CA SER A 122 0.16 -12.82 -7.49
C SER A 122 0.34 -13.81 -8.64
N ARG A 123 -0.23 -13.50 -9.80
CA ARG A 123 -0.02 -14.31 -11.01
C ARG A 123 0.99 -13.62 -11.93
N ILE A 124 2.06 -14.31 -12.28
CA ILE A 124 3.11 -13.80 -13.18
C ILE A 124 2.53 -13.42 -14.54
N ASP A 125 1.64 -14.24 -15.10
CA ASP A 125 1.01 -13.98 -16.41
C ASP A 125 0.25 -12.66 -16.45
N ARG A 126 -0.51 -12.36 -15.38
CA ARG A 126 -1.20 -11.07 -15.25
C ARG A 126 -0.20 -9.92 -15.11
N ALA A 127 0.87 -10.10 -14.35
CA ALA A 127 1.91 -9.09 -14.19
C ALA A 127 2.57 -8.74 -15.54
N VAL A 128 2.88 -9.76 -16.35
CA VAL A 128 3.40 -9.60 -17.72
C VAL A 128 2.42 -8.77 -18.56
N GLN A 129 1.13 -9.13 -18.56
CA GLN A 129 0.12 -8.39 -19.32
C GLN A 129 0.01 -6.91 -18.91
N GLN A 130 0.01 -6.63 -17.61
CA GLN A 130 -0.02 -5.26 -17.11
C GLN A 130 1.23 -4.49 -17.58
N ILE A 131 2.43 -5.04 -17.36
CA ILE A 131 3.68 -4.37 -17.73
C ILE A 131 3.77 -4.16 -19.23
N SER A 132 3.44 -5.15 -20.07
CA SER A 132 3.45 -4.99 -21.52
C SER A 132 2.51 -3.86 -21.98
N THR A 133 1.34 -3.73 -21.36
CA THR A 133 0.38 -2.68 -21.68
C THR A 133 0.90 -1.30 -21.27
N ILE A 134 1.43 -1.17 -20.05
CA ILE A 134 2.01 0.08 -19.54
C ILE A 134 3.20 0.50 -20.40
N ARG A 135 4.10 -0.44 -20.69
CA ARG A 135 5.28 -0.24 -21.53
C ARG A 135 4.88 0.32 -22.88
N LYS A 136 3.96 -0.35 -23.59
CA LYS A 136 3.46 0.11 -24.89
C LYS A 136 2.88 1.53 -24.79
N TYR A 137 2.06 1.79 -23.77
CA TYR A 137 1.47 3.12 -23.56
C TYR A 137 2.53 4.21 -23.38
N LEU A 138 3.57 3.97 -22.58
CA LEU A 138 4.64 4.94 -22.33
C LEU A 138 5.55 5.11 -23.56
N GLU A 139 5.85 4.03 -24.27
CA GLU A 139 6.60 4.07 -25.54
C GLU A 139 5.87 4.89 -26.62
N GLU A 140 4.55 4.71 -26.76
CA GLU A 140 3.72 5.49 -27.69
C GLU A 140 3.68 7.00 -27.34
N LYS A 141 3.88 7.34 -26.07
CA LYS A 141 3.99 8.72 -25.60
C LYS A 141 5.40 9.29 -25.73
N GLY A 142 6.40 8.48 -26.06
CA GLY A 142 7.80 8.89 -26.12
C GLY A 142 8.40 9.19 -24.74
N GLU A 143 7.81 8.63 -23.68
CA GLU A 143 8.26 8.87 -22.30
C GLU A 143 9.48 8.01 -21.96
N ASN A 144 10.37 8.55 -21.13
CA ASN A 144 11.44 7.78 -20.52
C ASN A 144 10.92 7.14 -19.23
N PHE A 145 11.08 5.83 -19.07
CA PHE A 145 10.51 5.10 -17.93
C PHE A 145 11.39 3.95 -17.48
N GLU A 146 11.18 3.54 -16.24
CA GLU A 146 11.73 2.32 -15.67
C GLU A 146 10.65 1.43 -15.07
N ILE A 147 10.91 0.12 -15.05
CA ILE A 147 10.02 -0.87 -14.47
C ILE A 147 10.76 -1.58 -13.35
N LEU A 148 10.18 -1.58 -12.15
CA LEU A 148 10.73 -2.23 -10.96
C LEU A 148 9.79 -3.34 -10.50
N VAL A 149 10.30 -4.55 -10.35
CA VAL A 149 9.61 -5.66 -9.71
C VAL A 149 10.07 -5.76 -8.27
N LEU A 150 9.15 -5.52 -7.34
CA LEU A 150 9.37 -5.67 -5.91
C LEU A 150 8.69 -6.96 -5.45
N SER A 151 9.46 -7.90 -4.89
CA SER A 151 8.91 -9.19 -4.44
C SER A 151 9.86 -9.88 -3.46
N GLN A 152 9.42 -11.01 -2.93
CA GLN A 152 10.30 -12.04 -2.37
C GLN A 152 10.46 -13.18 -3.38
N GLY A 153 11.53 -13.96 -3.27
CA GLY A 153 11.79 -15.15 -4.08
C GLY A 153 13.12 -15.13 -4.85
N SER A 154 13.24 -15.99 -5.86
CA SER A 154 14.44 -16.14 -6.69
C SER A 154 14.27 -15.51 -8.08
N PRO A 155 15.33 -14.94 -8.68
CA PRO A 155 15.27 -14.31 -10.00
C PRO A 155 14.63 -15.16 -11.11
N ALA A 156 14.86 -16.48 -11.10
CA ALA A 156 14.33 -17.42 -12.09
C ALA A 156 12.79 -17.42 -12.18
N SER A 157 12.10 -17.04 -11.10
CA SER A 157 10.62 -16.95 -11.08
C SER A 157 10.08 -15.73 -11.84
N PHE A 158 10.95 -14.79 -12.23
CA PHE A 158 10.57 -13.50 -12.80
C PHE A 158 11.15 -13.27 -14.20
N THR A 159 11.74 -14.28 -14.84
CA THR A 159 12.33 -14.17 -16.19
C THR A 159 11.41 -13.47 -17.19
N PRO A 160 10.11 -13.78 -17.30
CA PRO A 160 9.22 -13.10 -18.25
C PRO A 160 9.08 -11.58 -18.04
N LEU A 161 9.33 -11.08 -16.82
CA LEU A 161 9.29 -9.66 -16.51
C LEU A 161 10.64 -8.99 -16.79
N VAL A 162 11.74 -9.70 -16.57
CA VAL A 162 13.08 -9.25 -16.97
C VAL A 162 13.16 -9.10 -18.50
N ASP A 163 12.56 -10.02 -19.24
CA ASP A 163 12.49 -9.96 -20.71
C ASP A 163 11.72 -8.72 -21.20
N LEU A 164 10.86 -8.14 -20.36
CA LEU A 164 10.18 -6.86 -20.62
C LEU A 164 10.98 -5.63 -20.18
N GLY A 165 12.22 -5.81 -19.71
CA GLY A 165 13.11 -4.75 -19.23
C GLY A 165 12.92 -4.39 -17.75
N ALA A 166 12.26 -5.23 -16.95
CA ALA A 166 12.09 -4.96 -15.54
C ALA A 166 13.37 -5.19 -14.71
N GLN A 167 13.63 -4.28 -13.79
CA GLN A 167 14.67 -4.39 -12.76
C GLN A 167 14.10 -5.15 -11.56
N LEU A 168 14.82 -6.18 -11.09
CA LEU A 168 14.36 -7.01 -9.97
C LEU A 168 14.92 -6.47 -8.64
N HIS A 169 14.02 -6.20 -7.70
CA HIS A 169 14.29 -5.85 -6.31
C HIS A 169 13.69 -6.93 -5.41
N LEU A 170 14.47 -7.99 -5.14
CA LEU A 170 14.01 -9.19 -4.46
C LEU A 170 14.58 -9.32 -3.06
N ASN A 171 13.73 -9.64 -2.09
CA ASN A 171 14.12 -9.83 -0.67
C ASN A 171 14.84 -8.59 -0.08
N GLU A 172 14.46 -7.42 -0.57
CA GLU A 172 15.00 -6.13 -0.16
C GLU A 172 14.44 -5.65 1.19
N ASP A 173 15.04 -4.58 1.72
CA ASP A 173 14.52 -3.89 2.91
C ASP A 173 13.03 -3.51 2.74
N LEU A 174 12.23 -3.83 3.76
CA LEU A 174 10.79 -3.67 3.72
C LEU A 174 10.37 -2.20 3.71
N PHE A 175 11.09 -1.33 4.42
CA PHE A 175 10.78 0.10 4.49
C PHE A 175 11.09 0.80 3.16
N LYS A 176 12.24 0.47 2.56
CA LYS A 176 12.64 0.95 1.22
C LYS A 176 11.71 0.41 0.13
N THR A 177 11.33 -0.86 0.21
CA THR A 177 10.31 -1.47 -0.66
C THR A 177 8.99 -0.72 -0.56
N PHE A 178 8.48 -0.54 0.66
CA PHE A 178 7.24 0.17 0.90
C PHE A 178 7.30 1.61 0.38
N HIS A 179 8.37 2.34 0.67
CA HIS A 179 8.51 3.73 0.20
C HIS A 179 8.59 3.82 -1.32
N THR A 180 9.24 2.85 -1.99
CA THR A 180 9.27 2.76 -3.45
C THR A 180 7.87 2.63 -4.03
N LEU A 181 7.00 1.81 -3.43
CA LEU A 181 5.60 1.68 -3.86
C LEU A 181 4.80 2.98 -3.65
N VAL A 182 5.06 3.71 -2.55
CA VAL A 182 4.40 4.98 -2.26
C VAL A 182 4.78 6.06 -3.28
N CYS A 183 6.04 6.10 -3.71
CA CYS A 183 6.58 7.16 -4.56
C CYS A 183 6.41 6.92 -6.07
N ALA A 184 6.15 5.67 -6.48
CA ALA A 184 6.04 5.30 -7.89
C ALA A 184 4.96 6.10 -8.64
N ASP A 185 5.25 6.46 -9.90
CA ASP A 185 4.31 7.14 -10.80
C ASP A 185 3.14 6.25 -11.18
N ILE A 186 3.45 4.97 -11.41
CA ILE A 186 2.46 3.91 -11.65
C ILE A 186 2.76 2.75 -10.69
N LEU A 187 1.87 2.57 -9.71
CA LEU A 187 1.91 1.43 -8.78
C LEU A 187 0.95 0.32 -9.26
N CYS A 188 1.50 -0.83 -9.64
CA CYS A 188 0.75 -2.08 -9.80
C CYS A 188 0.81 -2.88 -8.49
N MET A 189 -0.29 -2.88 -7.72
CA MET A 189 -0.29 -3.51 -6.40
C MET A 189 -0.44 -5.04 -6.44
N ALA A 190 0.03 -5.71 -5.38
CA ALA A 190 -0.27 -7.12 -5.12
C ALA A 190 -1.54 -7.30 -4.26
N LYS A 191 -2.01 -8.54 -4.13
CA LYS A 191 -3.03 -8.98 -3.14
C LYS A 191 -2.48 -8.98 -1.70
N SER A 192 -1.95 -7.84 -1.26
CA SER A 192 -1.18 -7.67 -0.03
C SER A 192 -1.59 -6.40 0.71
N SER A 193 -1.76 -6.51 2.02
CA SER A 193 -2.07 -5.38 2.90
C SER A 193 -0.94 -4.34 2.89
N LEU A 194 0.31 -4.76 2.73
CA LEU A 194 1.47 -3.88 2.51
C LEU A 194 1.27 -3.01 1.26
N SER A 195 0.92 -3.65 0.14
CA SER A 195 0.70 -2.97 -1.15
C SER A 195 -0.48 -2.02 -1.10
N TYR A 196 -1.56 -2.44 -0.43
CA TYR A 196 -2.76 -1.63 -0.26
C TYR A 196 -2.49 -0.39 0.59
N ALA A 197 -1.74 -0.54 1.70
CA ALA A 197 -1.33 0.58 2.53
C ALA A 197 -0.43 1.57 1.76
N ALA A 198 0.52 1.08 0.95
CA ALA A 198 1.32 1.93 0.09
C ALA A 198 0.47 2.68 -0.96
N ALA A 199 -0.51 1.99 -1.57
CA ALA A 199 -1.44 2.59 -2.52
C ALA A 199 -2.34 3.68 -1.92
N LEU A 200 -2.70 3.58 -0.63
CA LEU A 200 -3.42 4.65 0.06
C LEU A 200 -2.56 5.92 0.21
N LEU A 201 -1.26 5.77 0.39
CA LEU A 201 -0.34 6.92 0.48
C LEU A 201 0.03 7.48 -0.89
N ASN A 202 0.15 6.62 -1.90
CA ASN A 202 0.48 7.01 -3.27
C ASN A 202 -0.59 8.00 -3.80
N GLN A 203 -0.12 9.13 -4.34
CA GLN A 203 -0.96 10.22 -4.85
C GLN A 203 -1.04 10.27 -6.37
N LYS A 204 -0.37 9.33 -7.05
CA LYS A 204 -0.24 9.20 -8.49
C LYS A 204 -1.14 8.05 -8.98
N THR A 205 -0.70 7.28 -9.98
CA THR A 205 -1.54 6.24 -10.58
C THR A 205 -1.41 4.92 -9.83
N VAL A 206 -2.55 4.33 -9.46
CA VAL A 206 -2.64 3.01 -8.84
C VAL A 206 -3.47 2.07 -9.72
N ILE A 207 -2.88 0.92 -10.06
CA ILE A 207 -3.54 -0.20 -10.73
C ILE A 207 -3.78 -1.29 -9.68
N TYR A 208 -5.05 -1.52 -9.40
CA TYR A 208 -5.56 -2.41 -8.37
C TYR A 208 -5.59 -3.87 -8.81
N GLU A 209 -5.05 -4.76 -7.97
CA GLU A 209 -5.23 -6.21 -8.09
C GLU A 209 -6.35 -6.67 -7.15
N PRO A 210 -7.45 -7.24 -7.68
CA PRO A 210 -8.58 -7.70 -6.86
C PRO A 210 -8.21 -8.65 -5.72
N PHE A 211 -8.54 -8.24 -4.49
CA PHE A 211 -8.58 -9.07 -3.28
C PHE A 211 -9.70 -8.57 -2.34
N TRP A 212 -9.73 -9.05 -1.09
CA TRP A 212 -10.86 -8.79 -0.18
C TRP A 212 -11.00 -7.33 0.26
N HIS A 213 -9.96 -6.49 0.19
CA HIS A 213 -10.12 -5.05 0.43
C HIS A 213 -10.54 -4.37 -0.88
N PRO A 214 -11.70 -3.71 -0.93
CA PRO A 214 -12.19 -3.05 -2.14
C PRO A 214 -11.25 -1.94 -2.59
N LYS A 215 -11.24 -1.66 -3.90
CA LYS A 215 -10.48 -0.55 -4.47
C LYS A 215 -11.11 0.80 -4.12
N LEU A 216 -10.29 1.86 -4.10
CA LEU A 216 -10.83 3.21 -4.12
C LEU A 216 -11.41 3.57 -5.51
N PRO A 217 -12.38 4.50 -5.59
CA PRO A 217 -13.01 4.87 -6.86
C PRO A 217 -12.02 5.30 -7.94
N ASN A 218 -10.98 6.04 -7.55
CA ASN A 218 -9.95 6.58 -8.45
C ASN A 218 -8.86 5.57 -8.86
N TRP A 219 -8.85 4.36 -8.31
CA TRP A 219 -7.89 3.33 -8.72
C TRP A 219 -8.36 2.59 -9.97
N LEU A 220 -7.41 2.29 -10.86
CA LEU A 220 -7.65 1.56 -12.11
C LEU A 220 -7.76 0.05 -11.81
N ASN A 221 -8.57 -0.68 -12.57
CA ASN A 221 -8.66 -2.15 -12.48
C ASN A 221 -7.55 -2.84 -13.28
N ASP A 222 -7.06 -2.17 -14.33
CA ASP A 222 -6.00 -2.65 -15.20
C ASP A 222 -5.37 -1.50 -16.00
N ALA A 223 -4.20 -1.79 -16.59
CA ALA A 223 -3.39 -0.88 -17.36
C ALA A 223 -4.06 -0.33 -18.64
N ASN A 224 -5.09 -0.99 -19.19
CA ASN A 224 -5.76 -0.47 -20.39
C ASN A 224 -6.55 0.80 -20.10
N GLN A 225 -6.76 1.12 -18.81
CA GLN A 225 -7.41 2.36 -18.40
C GLN A 225 -6.45 3.56 -18.36
N LEU A 226 -5.15 3.39 -18.61
CA LEU A 226 -4.19 4.51 -18.69
C LEU A 226 -4.44 5.43 -19.89
N ALA A 227 -5.00 4.89 -20.97
CA ALA A 227 -5.25 5.61 -22.22
C ALA A 227 -6.66 6.22 -22.32
N LYS A 228 -7.51 6.05 -21.29
CA LYS A 228 -8.90 6.53 -21.26
C LYS A 228 -8.99 7.85 -20.50
#